data_AF-A0A7X8WWR7-F1
#
_entry.id   AF-A0A7X8WWR7-F1
#
_cell.length_a   1.000
_cell.length_b   1.000
_cell.length_c   1.000
_cell.angle_alpha   90.00
_cell.angle_beta   90.00
_cell.angle_gamma   90.00
#
_symmetry.space_group_name_H-M   'P 1'
#
loop_
_entity.id
_entity.type
_entity.pdbx_description
1 polymer ?
#
loop_
_entity_poly.entity_id
_entity_poly.type
_entity_poly.pdbx_seq_one_letter_code
_entity_poly.pdbx_strand_id
1 'polypeptide(L)'
;VEYQRIMSHSLDRAHKARFEVGQVLAQLGFTGPVPMPDISTKAKTQAYIGLDMDKERADKKRFLEVKVPEWLETARANNRIVSLK
;
A
#
# COMPACT_ATOMS: atom_id res chain seq x y z
N VAL A 1 24.85 2.98 4.72
CA VAL A 1 25.60 3.04 3.44
C VAL A 1 24.72 2.61 2.27
N GLU A 2 24.26 1.36 2.19
CA GLU A 2 23.50 0.92 1.00
C GLU A 2 22.04 1.41 0.93
N TYR A 3 21.30 1.43 2.06
CA TYR A 3 19.93 1.97 2.07
C TYR A 3 19.88 3.46 1.67
N GLN A 4 20.87 4.25 2.09
CA GLN A 4 21.00 5.66 1.73
C GLN A 4 21.28 5.83 0.23
N ARG A 5 22.14 4.98 -0.35
CA ARG A 5 22.41 4.97 -1.79
C ARG A 5 21.14 4.67 -2.58
N ILE A 6 20.38 3.65 -2.16
CA ILE A 6 19.09 3.30 -2.78
C ILE A 6 18.10 4.46 -2.68
N MET A 7 17.98 5.09 -1.50
CA MET A 7 17.12 6.25 -1.30
C MET A 7 17.54 7.47 -2.14
N SER A 8 18.85 7.70 -2.29
CA SER A 8 19.37 8.78 -3.13
C SER A 8 19.00 8.54 -4.61
N HIS A 9 19.18 7.32 -5.10
CA HIS A 9 18.80 6.97 -6.47
C HIS A 9 17.27 7.01 -6.70
N SER A 10 16.46 6.60 -5.72
CA SER A 10 15.01 6.70 -5.85
C SER A 10 14.53 8.15 -5.88
N LEU A 11 15.16 9.03 -5.10
CA LEU A 11 14.88 10.46 -5.08
C LEU A 11 15.24 11.13 -6.42
N ASP A 12 16.40 10.83 -6.99
CA ASP A 12 16.78 11.32 -8.34
C ASP A 12 15.75 10.94 -9.41
N ARG A 13 15.30 9.68 -9.42
CA ARG A 13 14.26 9.21 -10.35
C ARG A 13 12.92 9.89 -10.12
N ALA A 14 12.51 10.08 -8.86
CA ALA A 14 11.27 10.75 -8.52
C ALA A 14 11.28 12.22 -9.00
N HIS A 15 12.42 12.92 -8.87
CA HIS A 15 12.55 14.29 -9.36
C HIS A 15 12.47 14.39 -10.89
N LYS A 16 13.12 13.47 -11.62
CA LYS A 16 13.01 13.38 -13.09
C LYS A 16 11.57 13.18 -13.54
N ALA A 17 10.85 12.24 -12.93
CA ALA A 17 9.44 12.01 -13.22
C ALA A 17 8.59 13.26 -12.92
N ARG A 18 8.81 13.95 -11.79
CA ARG A 18 8.08 15.19 -11.46
C ARG A 18 8.34 16.30 -12.48
N PHE A 19 9.54 16.40 -13.01
CA PHE A 19 9.88 17.39 -14.04
C PHE A 19 9.13 17.11 -15.35
N GLU A 20 9.17 15.87 -15.83
CA GLU A 20 8.46 15.45 -17.05
C GLU A 20 6.94 15.64 -16.90
N VAL A 21 6.37 15.25 -15.76
CA VAL A 21 4.94 15.47 -15.45
C VAL A 21 4.61 16.96 -15.44
N GLY A 22 5.48 17.81 -14.90
CA GLY A 22 5.31 19.26 -14.93
C GLY A 22 5.26 19.84 -16.35
N GLN A 23 6.09 19.34 -17.27
CA GLN A 23 6.04 19.74 -18.67
C GLN A 23 4.71 19.35 -19.33
N VAL A 24 4.21 18.14 -19.06
CA VAL A 24 2.91 17.68 -19.56
C VAL A 24 1.77 18.52 -18.99
N LEU A 25 1.79 18.81 -17.68
CA LEU A 25 0.77 19.66 -17.04
C LEU A 25 0.77 21.08 -17.62
N ALA A 26 1.95 21.65 -17.89
CA ALA A 26 2.07 22.95 -18.52
C ALA A 26 1.48 22.96 -19.95
N GLN A 27 1.70 21.89 -20.73
CA GLN A 27 1.05 21.72 -22.04
C GLN A 27 -0.48 21.63 -21.93
N LEU A 28 -0.99 21.07 -20.83
CA LEU A 28 -2.42 21.02 -20.51
C LEU A 28 -2.96 22.34 -19.89
N GLY A 29 -2.12 23.39 -19.80
CA GLY A 29 -2.50 24.70 -19.28
C GLY A 29 -2.42 24.85 -17.76
N PHE A 30 -1.88 23.85 -17.04
CA PHE A 30 -1.71 23.90 -15.59
C PHE A 30 -0.24 24.18 -15.22
N THR A 31 0.03 25.37 -14.68
CA THR A 31 1.38 25.85 -14.37
C THR A 31 1.65 26.02 -12.87
N GLY A 32 0.63 25.79 -12.03
CA GLY A 32 0.72 25.94 -10.58
C GLY A 32 1.20 24.68 -9.85
N PRO A 33 1.34 24.75 -8.52
CA PRO A 33 1.56 23.57 -7.69
C PRO A 33 0.30 22.68 -7.72
N VAL A 34 0.49 21.38 -7.97
CA VAL A 34 -0.61 20.40 -7.95
C VAL A 34 -1.17 20.31 -6.52
N PRO A 35 -2.48 20.56 -6.31
CA PRO A 35 -3.08 20.46 -5.00
C PRO A 35 -3.06 19.01 -4.53
N MET A 36 -2.57 18.79 -3.31
CA MET A 36 -2.55 17.47 -2.68
C MET A 36 -3.69 17.35 -1.68
N PRO A 37 -4.39 16.20 -1.63
CA PRO A 37 -5.35 15.93 -0.57
C PRO A 37 -4.63 15.80 0.78
N ASP A 38 -5.39 15.88 1.86
CA ASP A 38 -4.85 15.64 3.19
C ASP A 38 -4.52 14.15 3.39
N ILE A 39 -3.23 13.82 3.39
CA ILE A 39 -2.67 12.47 3.59
C ILE A 39 -2.02 12.29 4.96
N SER A 40 -2.30 13.18 5.92
CA SER A 40 -1.71 13.16 7.26
C SER A 40 -2.03 11.90 8.07
N THR A 41 -3.14 11.22 7.74
CA THR A 41 -3.54 9.99 8.42
C THR A 41 -3.79 8.86 7.44
N LYS A 42 -3.51 7.63 7.89
CA LYS A 42 -3.79 6.41 7.13
C LYS A 42 -5.24 6.36 6.63
N ALA A 43 -6.21 6.74 7.47
CA ALA A 43 -7.62 6.70 7.12
C ALA A 43 -7.97 7.69 5.99
N LYS A 44 -7.43 8.92 6.04
CA LYS A 44 -7.68 9.93 4.98
C LYS A 44 -7.07 9.49 3.65
N THR A 45 -5.86 8.96 3.67
CA THR A 45 -5.21 8.42 2.46
C THR A 45 -5.99 7.25 1.88
N GLN A 46 -6.46 6.32 2.72
CA GLN A 46 -7.26 5.16 2.29
C GLN A 46 -8.58 5.60 1.64
N ALA A 47 -9.26 6.60 2.21
CA ALA A 47 -10.47 7.16 1.60
C ALA A 47 -10.15 7.86 0.26
N TYR A 48 -9.05 8.62 0.18
CA TYR A 48 -8.66 9.32 -1.04
C TYR A 48 -8.36 8.37 -2.21
N ILE A 49 -7.71 7.24 -1.96
CA ILE A 49 -7.44 6.23 -2.99
C ILE A 49 -8.64 5.31 -3.28
N GLY A 50 -9.78 5.52 -2.62
CA GLY A 50 -11.01 4.76 -2.84
C GLY A 50 -11.05 3.38 -2.17
N LEU A 51 -10.25 3.15 -1.12
CA LEU A 51 -10.28 1.90 -0.36
C LEU A 51 -11.47 1.86 0.61
N ASP A 52 -12.39 0.93 0.41
CA ASP A 52 -13.46 0.62 1.38
C ASP A 52 -12.91 -0.21 2.54
N MET A 53 -12.42 0.49 3.56
CA MET A 53 -11.78 -0.14 4.70
C MET A 53 -12.73 -0.93 5.60
N ASP A 54 -14.02 -0.62 5.58
CA ASP A 54 -15.00 -1.34 6.40
C ASP A 54 -15.30 -2.69 5.77
N LYS A 55 -15.46 -2.74 4.45
CA LYS A 55 -15.56 -3.99 3.70
C LYS A 55 -14.29 -4.83 3.85
N GLU A 56 -13.11 -4.27 3.62
CA GLU A 56 -11.84 -4.99 3.72
C GLU A 56 -11.63 -5.60 5.12
N ARG A 57 -12.01 -4.87 6.18
CA ARG A 57 -11.94 -5.38 7.56
C ARG A 57 -12.96 -6.49 7.81
N ALA A 58 -14.18 -6.34 7.33
CA ALA A 58 -15.22 -7.36 7.47
C ALA A 58 -14.83 -8.64 6.72
N ASP A 59 -14.30 -8.51 5.50
CA ASP A 59 -13.88 -9.63 4.66
C ASP A 59 -12.68 -10.34 5.29
N LYS A 60 -11.71 -9.57 5.80
CA LYS A 60 -10.58 -10.12 6.56
C LYS A 60 -11.04 -10.85 7.82
N LYS A 61 -12.02 -10.31 8.56
CA LYS A 61 -12.58 -10.98 9.74
C LYS A 61 -13.20 -12.33 9.37
N ARG A 62 -14.03 -12.37 8.31
CA ARG A 62 -14.62 -13.63 7.82
C ARG A 62 -13.55 -14.63 7.38
N PHE A 63 -12.49 -14.16 6.70
CA PHE A 63 -11.37 -15.02 6.32
C PHE A 63 -10.66 -15.63 7.55
N LEU A 64 -10.39 -14.81 8.58
CA LEU A 64 -9.77 -15.26 9.82
C LEU A 64 -10.64 -16.24 10.62
N GLU A 65 -11.96 -16.09 10.57
CA GLU A 65 -12.89 -16.95 11.31
C GLU A 65 -13.20 -18.26 10.58
N VAL A 66 -13.19 -18.25 9.25
CA VAL A 66 -13.60 -19.41 8.44
C VAL A 66 -12.39 -20.16 7.90
N LYS A 67 -11.48 -19.48 7.20
CA LYS A 67 -10.41 -20.13 6.43
C LYS A 67 -9.17 -20.45 7.25
N VAL A 68 -8.80 -19.59 8.19
CA VAL A 68 -7.63 -19.85 9.03
C VAL A 68 -7.81 -21.12 9.88
N PRO A 69 -8.96 -21.36 10.53
CA PRO A 69 -9.17 -22.61 11.26
C PRO A 69 -9.15 -23.85 10.35
N GLU A 70 -9.79 -23.81 9.18
CA GLU A 70 -9.72 -24.90 8.19
C GLU A 70 -8.27 -25.24 7.81
N TRP A 71 -7.44 -24.23 7.60
CA TRP A 71 -6.03 -24.40 7.26
C TRP A 71 -5.22 -24.96 8.44
N LEU A 72 -5.51 -24.52 9.65
CA LEU A 72 -4.86 -25.04 10.86
C LEU A 72 -5.23 -26.52 11.07
N GLU A 73 -6.50 -26.91 10.93
CA GLU A 73 -6.90 -28.31 11.03
C GLU A 73 -6.23 -29.18 9.95
N THR A 74 -6.21 -28.69 8.71
CA THR A 74 -5.53 -29.38 7.60
C THR A 74 -4.03 -29.51 7.84
N ALA A 75 -3.39 -28.48 8.40
CA ALA A 75 -1.97 -28.50 8.68
C ALA A 75 -1.62 -29.37 9.90
N ARG A 76 -2.51 -29.47 10.91
CA ARG A 76 -2.39 -30.47 12.01
C ARG A 76 -2.45 -31.89 11.45
N ALA A 77 -3.47 -32.19 10.63
CA ALA A 77 -3.66 -33.51 10.05
C ALA A 77 -2.46 -33.98 9.19
N ASN A 78 -1.79 -33.03 8.54
CA ASN A 78 -0.62 -33.29 7.70
C ASN A 78 0.73 -33.22 8.45
N ASN A 79 0.73 -33.08 9.79
CA ASN A 79 1.93 -32.87 10.61
C ASN A 79 2.83 -31.72 10.14
N ARG A 80 2.23 -30.67 9.54
CA ARG A 80 2.96 -29.49 9.01
C ARG A 80 2.97 -28.30 9.95
N ILE A 81 2.35 -28.42 11.13
CA ILE A 81 2.42 -27.39 12.17
C ILE A 81 3.62 -27.68 13.07
N VAL A 82 4.62 -26.79 12.99
CA VAL A 82 5.86 -26.86 13.79
C VAL A 82 5.66 -26.30 15.21
N SER A 83 4.60 -25.52 15.45
CA SER A 83 4.31 -24.91 16.74
C SER A 83 3.19 -25.64 17.49
N LEU A 84 3.55 -26.69 18.22
CA LEU A 84 2.94 -27.11 19.49
C LEU A 84 3.89 -28.15 20.12
N LYS A 85 4.98 -27.65 20.69
CA LYS A 85 5.75 -28.32 21.73
C LYS A 85 5.79 -27.39 22.94
#